data_AF-W9VHD8-F1
#
_entry.id   AF-W9VHD8-F1
#
_cell.length_a   1.000
_cell.length_b   1.000
_cell.length_c   1.000
_cell.angle_alpha   90.00
_cell.angle_beta   90.00
_cell.angle_gamma   90.00
#
_symmetry.space_group_name_H-M   'P 1'
#
loop_
_entity.id
_entity.type
_entity.pdbx_description
1 polymer ?
#
loop_
_entity_poly.entity_id
_entity_poly.type
_entity_poly.pdbx_seq_one_letter_code
_entity_poly.pdbx_strand_id
1 'polypeptide(L)'
;MVGHRASLVNALYQGCKRQPAIRFGFSTKAQGLASFSPKPSFTAITRSGTPYQVTADILLAADGVKSTIRQSLLAALGIQDNVQDTGQAAYRIMLTREQMQHDSELLSLINTERSIYNLSTTQPDVNFAAAASTTYTTKGSKTSMLQVFGDFCPLIRRMLDLVPDGEVCEWKLRGHQPLPTWIQGSVALLGDACHPTLPHLAQGAVQAIEDGAVLGVCLSRIKDTSPETIYGALKCYEETRKQRAETLVEMAASSGRELHLGEGAAKDERDLQFAKLKAARGKGRVPDKWADQDVQKLIYGTDCIAMAEKALALQNHVVAVV
;
A
#
# COMPACT_ATOMS: atom_id res chain seq x y z
N MET A 1 -14.41 10.31 -0.79
CA MET A 1 -14.35 10.26 -2.28
C MET A 1 -13.62 8.98 -2.67
N VAL A 2 -14.11 8.21 -3.63
CA VAL A 2 -13.44 7.00 -4.15
C VAL A 2 -13.32 7.19 -5.65
N GLY A 3 -12.15 6.88 -6.23
CA GLY A 3 -11.89 7.09 -7.65
C GLY A 3 -10.93 6.04 -8.22
N HIS A 4 -10.88 5.95 -9.55
CA HIS A 4 -9.98 5.04 -10.24
C HIS A 4 -8.52 5.48 -10.06
N ARG A 5 -7.61 4.53 -9.78
CA ARG A 5 -6.19 4.81 -9.50
C ARG A 5 -5.53 5.65 -10.60
N ALA A 6 -5.79 5.32 -11.87
CA ALA A 6 -5.20 6.05 -12.99
C ALA A 6 -5.62 7.52 -13.02
N SER A 7 -6.86 7.83 -12.61
CA SER A 7 -7.36 9.20 -12.55
C SER A 7 -6.65 10.00 -11.46
N LEU A 8 -6.46 9.41 -10.27
CA LEU A 8 -5.69 10.04 -9.18
C LEU A 8 -4.24 10.29 -9.59
N VAL A 9 -3.57 9.27 -10.14
CA VAL A 9 -2.16 9.39 -10.58
C VAL A 9 -2.03 10.43 -11.69
N ASN A 10 -2.95 10.48 -12.65
CA ASN A 10 -2.93 11.51 -13.69
C ASN A 10 -3.15 12.91 -13.10
N ALA A 11 -4.09 13.09 -12.16
CA ALA A 11 -4.30 14.37 -11.51
C ALA A 11 -3.06 14.86 -10.75
N LEU A 12 -2.40 13.97 -10.00
CA LEU A 12 -1.13 14.25 -9.32
C LEU A 12 -0.03 14.59 -10.33
N TYR A 13 0.09 13.83 -11.42
CA TYR A 13 1.05 14.10 -12.50
C TYR A 13 0.85 15.49 -13.12
N GLN A 14 -0.40 15.85 -13.47
CA GLN A 14 -0.71 17.21 -13.96
C GLN A 14 -0.42 18.28 -12.91
N GLY A 15 -0.61 17.97 -11.62
CA GLY A 15 -0.19 18.81 -10.50
C GLY A 15 1.31 19.09 -10.51
N CYS A 16 2.11 18.03 -10.57
CA CYS A 16 3.57 18.11 -10.61
C CYS A 16 4.08 18.83 -11.86
N LYS A 17 3.44 18.68 -13.02
CA LYS A 17 3.81 19.40 -14.25
C LYS A 17 3.71 20.92 -14.13
N ARG A 18 2.90 21.44 -13.21
CA ARG A 18 2.81 22.89 -12.95
C ARG A 18 4.01 23.40 -12.13
N GLN A 19 4.83 22.51 -11.59
CA GLN A 19 6.01 22.86 -10.80
C GLN A 19 7.27 22.75 -11.67
N PRO A 20 7.95 23.86 -12.00
CA PRO A 20 9.14 23.84 -12.88
C PRO A 20 10.33 23.07 -12.29
N ALA A 21 10.34 22.87 -10.97
CA ALA A 21 11.35 22.09 -10.27
C ALA A 21 11.21 20.57 -10.48
N ILE A 22 10.05 20.06 -10.92
CA ILE A 22 9.81 18.63 -11.07
C ILE A 22 10.07 18.21 -12.52
N ARG A 23 11.01 17.28 -12.68
CA ARG A 23 11.33 16.66 -13.97
C ARG A 23 10.99 15.18 -13.95
N PHE A 24 10.35 14.69 -15.02
CA PHE A 24 9.98 13.29 -15.15
C PHE A 24 10.90 12.57 -16.14
N GLY A 25 11.51 11.47 -15.69
CA GLY A 25 12.21 10.51 -16.54
C GLY A 25 11.40 9.22 -16.65
N PHE A 26 10.66 9.05 -17.75
CA PHE A 26 9.88 7.83 -17.99
C PHE A 26 10.74 6.73 -18.63
N SER A 27 10.21 5.51 -18.66
CA SER A 27 10.84 4.34 -19.29
C SER A 27 12.29 4.10 -18.81
N THR A 28 12.55 4.48 -17.55
CA THR A 28 13.84 4.42 -16.90
C THR A 28 13.69 3.70 -15.57
N LYS A 29 14.47 2.64 -15.38
CA LYS A 29 14.51 1.86 -14.14
C LYS A 29 15.73 2.26 -13.34
N ALA A 30 15.55 2.59 -12.07
CA ALA A 30 16.66 2.74 -11.12
C ALA A 30 17.07 1.37 -10.58
N GLN A 31 18.36 1.04 -10.65
CA GLN A 31 18.94 -0.20 -10.08
C GLN A 31 20.38 0.06 -9.62
N GLY A 32 20.97 -0.90 -8.90
CA GLY A 32 22.40 -0.88 -8.58
C GLY A 32 22.80 0.37 -7.81
N LEU A 33 22.22 0.54 -6.62
CA LEU A 33 22.60 1.60 -5.69
C LEU A 33 24.06 1.35 -5.26
N ALA A 34 24.97 2.22 -5.69
CA ALA A 34 26.41 2.08 -5.52
C ALA A 34 26.93 2.82 -4.28
N SER A 35 26.23 3.88 -3.85
CA SER A 35 26.54 4.61 -2.62
C SER A 35 25.25 5.11 -1.95
N PHE A 36 25.29 5.23 -0.63
CA PHE A 36 24.23 5.80 0.20
C PHE A 36 24.55 7.22 0.70
N SER A 37 25.82 7.61 0.74
CA SER A 37 26.32 8.87 1.30
C SER A 37 27.77 9.11 0.84
N PRO A 38 28.28 10.35 0.71
CA PRO A 38 27.60 11.64 0.95
C PRO A 38 26.53 11.98 -0.11
N LYS A 39 26.73 11.47 -1.33
CA LYS A 39 25.78 11.60 -2.43
C LYS A 39 25.39 10.21 -2.92
N PRO A 40 24.13 9.79 -2.74
CA PRO A 40 23.70 8.49 -3.23
C PRO A 40 23.80 8.43 -4.74
N SER A 41 24.19 7.26 -5.22
CA SER A 41 24.37 7.01 -6.65
C SER A 41 23.71 5.71 -7.07
N PHE A 42 22.99 5.74 -8.19
CA PHE A 42 22.32 4.57 -8.75
C PHE A 42 22.46 4.55 -10.27
N THR A 43 22.29 3.37 -10.84
CA THR A 43 22.29 3.16 -12.29
C THR A 43 20.88 3.37 -12.84
N ALA A 44 20.73 4.34 -13.74
CA ALA A 44 19.51 4.53 -14.52
C ALA A 44 19.59 3.71 -15.81
N ILE A 45 18.66 2.76 -15.98
CA ILE A 45 18.57 1.87 -17.14
C ILE A 45 17.36 2.29 -17.97
N THR A 46 17.61 2.82 -19.16
CA THR A 46 16.54 3.19 -20.09
C THR A 46 16.14 1.99 -20.95
N ARG A 47 14.94 1.99 -21.52
CA ARG A 47 14.44 0.86 -22.33
C ARG A 47 15.28 0.58 -23.59
N SER A 48 15.93 1.60 -24.17
CA SER A 48 16.61 1.50 -25.47
C SER A 48 17.98 2.16 -25.52
N GLY A 49 18.47 2.69 -24.40
CA GLY A 49 19.72 3.44 -24.32
C GLY A 49 20.71 2.83 -23.34
N THR A 50 21.94 3.32 -23.39
CA THR A 50 23.02 2.90 -22.50
C THR A 50 22.69 3.27 -21.05
N PRO A 51 22.87 2.34 -20.08
CA PRO A 51 22.78 2.67 -18.66
C PRO A 51 23.74 3.81 -18.29
N TYR A 52 23.32 4.70 -17.40
CA TYR A 52 24.15 5.80 -16.91
C TYR A 52 24.02 5.96 -15.40
N GLN A 53 25.06 6.53 -14.78
CA GLN A 53 25.06 6.80 -13.35
C GLN A 53 24.31 8.11 -13.06
N VAL A 54 23.48 8.08 -12.04
CA VAL A 54 22.81 9.25 -11.47
C VAL A 54 23.35 9.46 -10.07
N THR A 55 23.68 10.71 -9.74
CA THR A 55 24.00 11.15 -8.38
C THR A 55 22.99 12.20 -7.95
N ALA A 56 22.64 12.20 -6.68
CA ALA A 56 21.75 13.19 -6.08
C ALA A 56 22.22 13.52 -4.66
N ASP A 57 21.76 14.64 -4.10
CA ASP A 57 21.98 14.93 -2.69
C ASP A 57 21.12 14.00 -1.81
N ILE A 58 19.88 13.69 -2.24
CA ILE A 58 18.94 12.82 -1.55
C ILE A 58 18.30 11.86 -2.55
N LEU A 59 18.15 10.58 -2.18
CA LEU A 59 17.38 9.59 -2.93
C LEU A 59 16.15 9.15 -2.13
N LEU A 60 14.96 9.50 -2.63
CA LEU A 60 13.68 9.04 -2.07
C LEU A 60 13.16 7.87 -2.91
N ALA A 61 13.19 6.66 -2.36
CA ALA A 61 12.82 5.43 -3.04
C ALA A 61 11.34 5.09 -2.82
N ALA A 62 10.52 5.41 -3.81
CA ALA A 62 9.10 5.09 -3.90
C ALA A 62 8.81 4.02 -4.96
N ASP A 63 9.70 3.03 -5.11
CA ASP A 63 9.69 2.00 -6.17
C ASP A 63 8.83 0.75 -5.84
N GLY A 64 8.01 0.84 -4.80
CA GLY A 64 6.91 -0.06 -4.51
C GLY A 64 7.30 -1.39 -3.85
N VAL A 65 6.36 -2.33 -3.76
CA VAL A 65 6.51 -3.60 -3.01
C VAL A 65 7.70 -4.47 -3.47
N LYS A 66 8.20 -4.29 -4.69
CA LYS A 66 9.38 -4.99 -5.22
C LYS A 66 10.62 -4.10 -5.26
N SER A 67 10.71 -3.16 -4.33
CA SER A 67 11.74 -2.14 -4.29
C SER A 67 13.14 -2.76 -4.41
N THR A 68 13.85 -2.36 -5.46
CA THR A 68 15.25 -2.75 -5.65
C THR A 68 16.16 -1.95 -4.72
N ILE A 69 15.73 -0.74 -4.34
CA ILE A 69 16.47 0.09 -3.39
C ILE A 69 16.37 -0.49 -1.98
N ARG A 70 15.19 -0.98 -1.56
CA ARG A 70 15.05 -1.72 -0.30
C ARG A 70 15.98 -2.93 -0.27
N GLN A 71 16.04 -3.71 -1.35
CA GLN A 71 16.93 -4.86 -1.44
C GLN A 71 18.41 -4.45 -1.27
N SER A 72 18.86 -3.39 -1.93
CA SER A 72 20.22 -2.86 -1.77
C SER A 72 20.50 -2.37 -0.34
N LEU A 73 19.56 -1.65 0.28
CA LEU A 73 19.65 -1.17 1.66
C LEU A 73 19.78 -2.33 2.64
N LEU A 74 18.86 -3.31 2.58
CA LEU A 74 18.89 -4.46 3.48
C LEU A 74 20.16 -5.30 3.28
N ALA A 75 20.60 -5.51 2.03
CA ALA A 75 21.84 -6.21 1.73
C ALA A 75 23.07 -5.50 2.33
N ALA A 76 23.13 -4.17 2.26
CA ALA A 76 24.20 -3.39 2.87
C ALA A 76 24.24 -3.49 4.41
N LEU A 77 23.09 -3.77 5.03
CA LEU A 77 22.97 -4.03 6.47
C LEU A 77 23.16 -5.51 6.85
N GLY A 78 23.32 -6.42 5.88
CA GLY A 78 23.40 -7.86 6.12
C GLY A 78 22.05 -8.48 6.52
N ILE A 79 20.93 -7.88 6.10
CA ILE A 79 19.57 -8.25 6.48
C ILE A 79 18.83 -8.81 5.27
N GLN A 80 18.07 -9.89 5.47
CA GLN A 80 17.23 -10.45 4.43
C GLN A 80 15.81 -9.89 4.52
N ASP A 81 15.23 -9.54 3.36
CA ASP A 81 13.82 -9.16 3.25
C ASP A 81 12.95 -10.40 3.50
N ASN A 82 12.17 -10.38 4.59
CA ASN A 82 11.32 -11.50 4.97
C ASN A 82 9.88 -11.28 4.49
N VAL A 83 9.57 -11.93 3.37
CA VAL A 83 8.23 -11.96 2.78
C VAL A 83 7.47 -13.17 3.31
N GLN A 84 6.29 -12.92 3.87
CA GLN A 84 5.44 -13.94 4.46
C GLN A 84 4.20 -14.18 3.60
N ASP A 85 4.00 -15.43 3.21
CA ASP A 85 2.76 -15.86 2.58
C ASP A 85 1.64 -15.86 3.62
N THR A 86 0.53 -15.22 3.28
CA THR A 86 -0.67 -15.21 4.15
C THR A 86 -1.52 -16.47 3.99
N GLY A 87 -1.25 -17.28 2.95
CA GLY A 87 -2.14 -18.36 2.50
C GLY A 87 -3.40 -17.86 1.81
N GLN A 88 -3.48 -16.55 1.50
CA GLN A 88 -4.64 -15.93 0.87
C GLN A 88 -4.28 -15.32 -0.49
N ALA A 89 -5.29 -15.30 -1.35
CA ALA A 89 -5.28 -14.62 -2.64
C ALA A 89 -6.53 -13.74 -2.76
N ALA A 90 -6.54 -12.85 -3.76
CA ALA A 90 -7.65 -11.96 -4.06
C ALA A 90 -7.87 -11.89 -5.58
N TYR A 91 -9.09 -12.10 -6.04
CA TYR A 91 -9.49 -11.67 -7.38
C TYR A 91 -9.77 -10.17 -7.38
N ARG A 92 -9.23 -9.48 -8.38
CA ARG A 92 -9.46 -8.05 -8.63
C ARG A 92 -10.34 -7.90 -9.85
N ILE A 93 -11.53 -7.36 -9.65
CA ILE A 93 -12.59 -7.34 -10.65
C ILE A 93 -13.04 -5.90 -10.86
N MET A 94 -13.12 -5.50 -12.13
CA MET A 94 -13.66 -4.21 -12.53
C MET A 94 -14.78 -4.46 -13.52
N LEU A 95 -16.01 -4.15 -13.11
CA LEU A 95 -17.19 -4.25 -13.96
C LEU A 95 -17.56 -2.87 -14.47
N THR A 96 -17.76 -2.73 -15.77
CA THR A 96 -18.25 -1.50 -16.37
C THR A 96 -19.76 -1.39 -16.21
N ARG A 97 -20.27 -0.17 -16.23
CA ARG A 97 -21.72 0.08 -16.29
C ARG A 97 -22.38 -0.67 -17.44
N GLU A 98 -21.72 -0.73 -18.60
CA GLU A 98 -22.18 -1.45 -19.79
C GLU A 98 -22.31 -2.95 -19.52
N GLN A 99 -21.31 -3.58 -18.89
CA GLN A 99 -21.40 -5.00 -18.51
C GLN A 99 -22.57 -5.28 -17.56
N MET A 100 -22.91 -4.32 -16.69
CA MET A 100 -23.98 -4.45 -15.71
C MET A 100 -25.36 -4.02 -16.25
N GLN A 101 -25.46 -3.50 -17.48
CA GLN A 101 -26.66 -2.81 -17.97
C GLN A 101 -27.89 -3.71 -18.11
N HIS A 102 -27.69 -5.02 -18.29
CA HIS A 102 -28.76 -5.99 -18.47
C HIS A 102 -29.31 -6.54 -17.14
N ASP A 103 -28.73 -6.15 -16.01
CA ASP A 103 -29.18 -6.55 -14.68
C ASP A 103 -29.53 -5.30 -13.86
N SER A 104 -30.83 -5.06 -13.66
CA SER A 104 -31.33 -3.87 -12.96
C SER A 104 -30.86 -3.76 -11.51
N GLU A 105 -30.67 -4.90 -10.82
CA GLU A 105 -30.18 -4.92 -9.43
C GLU A 105 -28.70 -4.54 -9.40
N LEU A 106 -27.89 -5.09 -10.30
CA LEU A 106 -26.48 -4.71 -10.43
C LEU A 106 -26.32 -3.25 -10.86
N LEU A 107 -27.08 -2.80 -11.85
CA LEU A 107 -27.05 -1.42 -12.33
C LEU A 107 -27.39 -0.41 -11.23
N SER A 108 -28.23 -0.78 -10.25
CA SER A 108 -28.55 0.06 -9.09
C SER A 108 -27.36 0.32 -8.15
N LEU A 109 -26.35 -0.57 -8.17
CA LEU A 109 -25.14 -0.44 -7.35
C LEU A 109 -24.14 0.57 -7.91
N ILE A 110 -24.29 0.93 -9.19
CA ILE A 110 -23.46 1.90 -9.87
C ILE A 110 -24.28 3.14 -10.23
N ASN A 111 -24.03 4.25 -9.54
CA ASN A 111 -24.73 5.51 -9.82
C ASN A 111 -24.35 6.07 -11.20
N THR A 112 -25.12 7.03 -11.70
CA THR A 112 -24.95 7.62 -13.05
C THR A 112 -23.62 8.33 -13.26
N GLU A 113 -22.95 8.74 -12.19
CA GLU A 113 -21.66 9.44 -12.23
C GLU A 113 -20.46 8.49 -12.27
N ARG A 114 -20.66 7.19 -12.01
CA ARG A 114 -19.62 6.18 -12.00
C ARG A 114 -19.77 5.24 -13.19
N SER A 115 -18.65 4.96 -13.84
CA SER A 115 -18.60 4.06 -15.00
C SER A 115 -18.07 2.66 -14.66
N ILE A 116 -17.46 2.48 -13.48
CA ILE A 116 -16.85 1.22 -13.03
C ILE A 116 -17.30 0.90 -11.60
N TYR A 117 -17.67 -0.36 -11.38
CA TYR A 117 -17.81 -0.99 -10.07
C TYR A 117 -16.58 -1.86 -9.81
N ASN A 118 -15.84 -1.57 -8.73
CA ASN A 118 -14.63 -2.30 -8.37
C ASN A 118 -14.94 -3.28 -7.22
N LEU A 119 -14.57 -4.54 -7.41
CA LEU A 119 -14.72 -5.62 -6.43
C LEU A 119 -13.36 -6.27 -6.20
N SER A 120 -13.04 -6.49 -4.93
CA SER A 120 -11.91 -7.31 -4.52
C SER A 120 -12.42 -8.44 -3.65
N THR A 121 -12.04 -9.66 -3.98
CA THR A 121 -12.35 -10.82 -3.13
C THR A 121 -11.20 -11.11 -2.18
N THR A 122 -11.38 -12.07 -1.30
CA THR A 122 -10.30 -12.75 -0.59
C THR A 122 -10.68 -14.22 -0.48
N GLN A 123 -9.74 -15.10 -0.82
CA GLN A 123 -9.93 -16.55 -0.86
C GLN A 123 -8.67 -17.27 -0.41
N PRO A 124 -8.74 -18.55 -0.02
CA PRO A 124 -7.55 -19.39 0.14
C PRO A 124 -6.72 -19.46 -1.15
N ASP A 125 -5.40 -19.40 -1.00
CA ASP A 125 -4.42 -19.47 -2.08
C ASP A 125 -4.20 -20.92 -2.57
N VAL A 126 -5.26 -21.57 -3.06
CA VAL A 126 -5.23 -22.99 -3.51
C VAL A 126 -5.21 -23.15 -5.03
N ASN A 127 -5.71 -22.15 -5.76
CA ASN A 127 -5.86 -22.19 -7.22
C ASN A 127 -4.84 -21.31 -7.95
N PHE A 128 -3.97 -20.62 -7.21
CA PHE A 128 -2.99 -19.74 -7.81
C PHE A 128 -2.03 -20.58 -8.63
N ALA A 129 -1.98 -20.32 -9.94
CA ALA A 129 -1.12 -21.06 -10.84
C ALA A 129 0.29 -21.12 -10.26
N ALA A 130 0.89 -22.32 -10.22
CA ALA A 130 2.29 -22.53 -9.88
C ALA A 130 3.20 -21.96 -10.99
N ALA A 131 3.01 -20.69 -11.35
CA ALA A 131 3.84 -19.99 -12.30
C ALA A 131 5.10 -19.55 -11.56
N ALA A 132 6.25 -20.00 -12.07
CA ALA A 132 7.54 -19.45 -11.72
C ALA A 132 7.59 -17.98 -12.19
N SER A 133 7.05 -17.05 -11.40
CA SER A 133 7.15 -15.64 -11.74
C SER A 133 7.23 -14.77 -10.50
N THR A 134 8.18 -13.85 -10.55
CA THR A 134 8.42 -12.76 -9.62
C THR A 134 7.25 -11.75 -9.56
N THR A 135 6.08 -12.09 -10.14
CA THR A 135 4.87 -11.29 -10.18
C THR A 135 3.84 -11.81 -9.18
N TYR A 136 3.50 -10.99 -8.19
CA TYR A 136 2.41 -11.23 -7.22
C TYR A 136 1.00 -11.24 -7.87
N THR A 137 0.92 -11.33 -9.20
CA THR A 137 -0.30 -11.22 -10.00
C THR A 137 -0.22 -12.25 -11.13
N THR A 138 -1.32 -12.99 -11.32
CA THR A 138 -1.48 -13.96 -12.41
C THR A 138 -2.88 -13.85 -13.02
N LYS A 139 -3.08 -14.53 -14.15
CA LYS A 139 -4.42 -14.78 -14.69
C LYS A 139 -5.01 -16.00 -13.98
N GLY A 140 -6.12 -15.79 -13.26
CA GLY A 140 -6.89 -16.84 -12.61
C GLY A 140 -7.86 -17.54 -13.57
N SER A 141 -8.48 -18.61 -13.08
CA SER A 141 -9.53 -19.35 -13.80
C SER A 141 -10.91 -18.85 -13.38
N LYS A 142 -11.76 -18.49 -14.36
CA LYS A 142 -13.15 -18.11 -14.10
C LYS A 142 -13.94 -19.26 -13.46
N THR A 143 -13.76 -20.48 -13.94
CA THR A 143 -14.37 -21.68 -13.35
C THR A 143 -13.99 -21.83 -11.88
N SER A 144 -12.70 -21.68 -11.55
CA SER A 144 -12.23 -21.78 -10.16
C SER A 144 -12.79 -20.66 -9.30
N MET A 145 -12.82 -19.42 -9.81
CA MET A 145 -13.44 -18.28 -9.11
C MET A 145 -14.92 -18.54 -8.81
N LEU A 146 -15.70 -18.99 -9.79
CA LEU A 146 -17.12 -19.28 -9.60
C LEU A 146 -17.37 -20.46 -8.65
N GLN A 147 -16.46 -21.44 -8.60
CA GLN A 147 -16.51 -22.54 -7.63
C GLN A 147 -16.22 -22.06 -6.21
N VAL A 148 -15.17 -21.26 -6.02
CA VAL A 148 -14.77 -20.71 -4.71
C VAL A 148 -15.89 -19.90 -4.06
N PHE A 149 -16.65 -19.14 -4.86
CA PHE A 149 -17.76 -18.32 -4.39
C PHE A 149 -19.15 -18.93 -4.73
N GLY A 150 -19.22 -20.25 -4.92
CA GLY A 150 -20.44 -20.93 -5.38
C GLY A 150 -21.60 -20.88 -4.37
N ASP A 151 -21.30 -20.73 -3.09
CA ASP A 151 -22.23 -20.61 -1.97
C ASP A 151 -22.60 -19.16 -1.61
N PHE A 152 -21.99 -18.17 -2.28
CA PHE A 152 -22.33 -16.76 -2.09
C PHE A 152 -23.69 -16.42 -2.70
N CYS A 153 -24.26 -15.29 -2.26
CA CYS A 153 -25.57 -14.86 -2.71
C CYS A 153 -25.63 -14.66 -4.24
N PRO A 154 -26.83 -14.82 -4.85
CA PRO A 154 -26.98 -14.75 -6.31
C PRO A 154 -26.41 -13.46 -6.93
N LEU A 155 -26.51 -12.33 -6.25
CA LEU A 155 -25.99 -11.04 -6.71
C LEU A 155 -24.48 -11.08 -6.94
N ILE A 156 -23.70 -11.61 -5.98
CA ILE A 156 -22.25 -11.74 -6.13
C ILE A 156 -21.91 -12.73 -7.24
N ARG A 157 -22.59 -13.87 -7.31
CA ARG A 157 -22.35 -14.86 -8.37
C ARG A 157 -22.57 -14.29 -9.76
N ARG A 158 -23.63 -13.50 -9.97
CA ARG A 158 -23.88 -12.80 -11.24
C ARG A 158 -22.80 -11.77 -11.55
N MET A 159 -22.30 -11.02 -10.57
CA MET A 159 -21.15 -10.11 -10.76
C MET A 159 -19.89 -10.86 -11.23
N LEU A 160 -19.55 -11.97 -10.57
CA LEU A 160 -18.39 -12.78 -10.94
C LEU A 160 -18.53 -13.39 -12.33
N ASP A 161 -19.75 -13.72 -12.74
CA ASP A 161 -20.04 -14.26 -14.07
C ASP A 161 -19.91 -13.23 -15.20
N LEU A 162 -20.00 -11.92 -14.90
CA LEU A 162 -19.75 -10.86 -15.88
C LEU A 162 -18.26 -10.71 -16.25
N VAL A 163 -17.34 -11.32 -15.49
CA VAL A 163 -15.91 -11.27 -15.79
C VAL A 163 -15.62 -12.09 -17.05
N PRO A 164 -15.00 -11.51 -18.10
CA PRO A 164 -14.68 -12.26 -19.31
C PRO A 164 -13.70 -13.42 -19.04
N ASP A 165 -13.82 -14.49 -19.82
CA ASP A 165 -12.88 -15.61 -19.76
C ASP A 165 -11.45 -15.15 -20.08
N GLY A 166 -10.49 -15.59 -19.27
CA GLY A 166 -9.09 -15.20 -19.42
C GLY A 166 -8.73 -13.79 -18.92
N GLU A 167 -9.70 -13.07 -18.32
CA GLU A 167 -9.50 -11.74 -17.71
C GLU A 167 -9.56 -11.73 -16.18
N VAL A 168 -9.74 -12.89 -15.55
CA VAL A 168 -9.68 -13.01 -14.09
C VAL A 168 -8.29 -12.65 -13.60
N CYS A 169 -8.16 -11.54 -12.87
CA CYS A 169 -6.90 -11.07 -12.30
C CYS A 169 -6.80 -11.55 -10.85
N GLU A 170 -5.81 -12.40 -10.55
CA GLU A 170 -5.62 -12.97 -9.21
C GLU A 170 -4.30 -12.52 -8.60
N TRP A 171 -4.36 -12.10 -7.33
CA TRP A 171 -3.25 -11.52 -6.60
C TRP A 171 -2.98 -12.34 -5.35
N LYS A 172 -1.72 -12.75 -5.16
CA LYS A 172 -1.32 -13.42 -3.93
C LYS A 172 -1.06 -12.37 -2.85
N LEU A 173 -1.68 -12.55 -1.68
CA LEU A 173 -1.54 -11.65 -0.54
C LEU A 173 -0.33 -12.03 0.29
N ARG A 174 0.62 -11.11 0.43
CA ARG A 174 1.88 -11.30 1.15
C ARG A 174 2.12 -10.15 2.11
N GLY A 175 2.59 -10.47 3.29
CA GLY A 175 3.11 -9.51 4.26
C GLY A 175 4.62 -9.36 4.11
N HIS A 176 5.15 -8.22 4.51
CA HIS A 176 6.57 -8.07 4.80
C HIS A 176 6.72 -7.82 6.30
N GLN A 177 7.77 -8.40 6.89
CA GLN A 177 8.14 -8.03 8.25
C GLN A 177 8.59 -6.56 8.30
N PRO A 178 8.32 -5.85 9.40
CA PRO A 178 8.80 -4.49 9.59
C PRO A 178 10.30 -4.38 9.33
N LEU A 179 10.70 -3.40 8.52
CA LEU A 179 12.12 -3.16 8.27
C LEU A 179 12.77 -2.62 9.55
N PRO A 180 14.04 -2.92 9.85
CA PRO A 180 14.71 -2.36 11.03
C PRO A 180 14.94 -0.85 10.89
N THR A 181 15.20 -0.38 9.67
CA THR A 181 15.30 1.03 9.33
C THR A 181 14.74 1.30 7.93
N TRP A 182 14.30 2.52 7.70
CA TRP A 182 13.79 3.04 6.44
C TRP A 182 14.81 3.91 5.72
N ILE A 183 15.96 4.19 6.35
CA ILE A 183 16.95 5.14 5.86
C ILE A 183 18.36 4.55 5.90
N GLN A 184 19.22 5.03 5.03
CA GLN A 184 20.65 4.77 5.10
C GLN A 184 21.39 5.91 4.40
N GLY A 185 22.24 6.64 5.13
CA GLY A 185 22.88 7.86 4.60
C GLY A 185 21.85 8.88 4.13
N SER A 186 21.96 9.30 2.88
CA SER A 186 21.02 10.24 2.23
C SER A 186 19.93 9.52 1.40
N VAL A 187 19.64 8.26 1.72
CA VAL A 187 18.60 7.45 1.07
C VAL A 187 17.46 7.17 2.05
N ALA A 188 16.21 7.31 1.61
CA ALA A 188 15.03 6.93 2.38
C ALA A 188 14.02 6.15 1.54
N LEU A 189 13.40 5.13 2.14
CA LEU A 189 12.29 4.35 1.60
C LEU A 189 10.95 4.98 1.99
N LEU A 190 9.94 4.89 1.11
CA LEU A 190 8.57 5.34 1.39
C LEU A 190 7.51 4.52 0.64
N GLY A 191 6.26 4.58 1.12
CA GLY A 191 5.14 3.78 0.58
C GLY A 191 5.43 2.28 0.64
N ASP A 192 4.96 1.52 -0.35
CA ASP A 192 5.15 0.06 -0.41
C ASP A 192 6.64 -0.38 -0.52
N ALA A 193 7.57 0.52 -0.83
CA ALA A 193 9.01 0.21 -0.74
C ALA A 193 9.42 0.00 0.72
N CYS A 194 8.68 0.58 1.65
CA CYS A 194 8.97 0.67 3.07
C CYS A 194 8.01 -0.17 3.94
N HIS A 195 6.70 0.02 3.75
CA HIS A 195 5.64 -0.57 4.58
C HIS A 195 4.49 -1.15 3.73
N PRO A 196 4.77 -2.13 2.84
CA PRO A 196 3.72 -2.74 2.03
C PRO A 196 2.66 -3.37 2.93
N THR A 197 1.39 -3.10 2.63
CA THR A 197 0.26 -3.48 3.49
C THR A 197 -0.77 -4.34 2.77
N LEU A 198 -1.48 -5.17 3.53
CA LEU A 198 -2.62 -5.93 3.03
C LEU A 198 -3.83 -5.01 2.79
N PRO A 199 -4.73 -5.35 1.85
CA PRO A 199 -5.80 -4.46 1.44
C PRO A 199 -6.94 -4.30 2.47
N HIS A 200 -6.87 -4.96 3.62
CA HIS A 200 -7.98 -5.08 4.58
C HIS A 200 -8.33 -3.79 5.35
N LEU A 201 -7.54 -2.72 5.23
CA LEU A 201 -7.87 -1.40 5.80
C LEU A 201 -7.89 -0.25 4.77
N ALA A 202 -7.59 -0.54 3.50
CA ALA A 202 -7.47 0.46 2.44
C ALA A 202 -6.50 1.64 2.75
N GLN A 203 -5.45 1.40 3.54
CA GLN A 203 -4.53 2.45 4.03
C GLN A 203 -3.20 2.60 3.28
N GLY A 204 -2.82 1.68 2.39
CA GLY A 204 -1.48 1.71 1.76
C GLY A 204 -1.17 3.01 1.01
N ALA A 205 -2.05 3.43 0.10
CA ALA A 205 -1.85 4.67 -0.66
C ALA A 205 -1.95 5.93 0.23
N VAL A 206 -2.77 5.90 1.28
CA VAL A 206 -2.92 7.01 2.23
C VAL A 206 -1.62 7.19 3.00
N GLN A 207 -1.01 6.11 3.48
CA GLN A 207 0.28 6.19 4.17
C GLN A 207 1.41 6.70 3.27
N ALA A 208 1.44 6.32 1.99
CA ALA A 208 2.42 6.88 1.05
C ALA A 208 2.25 8.41 0.88
N ILE A 209 1.02 8.93 0.95
CA ILE A 209 0.74 10.37 0.96
C ILE A 209 1.22 11.01 2.28
N GLU A 210 0.94 10.37 3.43
CA GLU A 210 1.46 10.81 4.74
C GLU A 210 3.01 10.87 4.72
N ASP A 211 3.68 9.88 4.13
CA ASP A 211 5.14 9.87 4.00
C ASP A 211 5.66 11.07 3.20
N GLY A 212 5.03 11.35 2.05
CA GLY A 212 5.38 12.49 1.22
C GLY A 212 5.19 13.82 1.94
N ALA A 213 4.10 13.96 2.72
CA ALA A 213 3.83 15.14 3.52
C ALA A 213 4.88 15.34 4.62
N VAL A 214 5.20 14.29 5.39
CA VAL A 214 6.19 14.35 6.47
C VAL A 214 7.60 14.61 5.91
N LEU A 215 8.00 13.95 4.82
CA LEU A 215 9.27 14.24 4.15
C LEU A 215 9.34 15.70 3.69
N GLY A 216 8.25 16.25 3.13
CA GLY A 216 8.16 17.66 2.77
C GLY A 216 8.43 18.59 3.96
N VAL A 217 7.83 18.30 5.12
CA VAL A 217 8.05 19.06 6.36
C VAL A 217 9.51 18.95 6.82
N CYS A 218 10.03 17.73 6.98
CA CYS A 218 11.40 17.48 7.46
C CYS A 218 12.45 18.13 6.55
N LEU A 219 12.32 17.96 5.23
CA LEU A 219 13.28 18.50 4.26
C LEU A 219 13.17 20.02 4.09
N SER A 220 12.01 20.63 4.32
CA SER A 220 11.85 22.09 4.24
C SER A 220 12.64 22.88 5.29
N ARG A 221 13.10 22.20 6.35
CA ARG A 221 13.81 22.81 7.49
C ARG A 221 15.33 22.67 7.43
N ILE A 222 15.85 21.93 6.46
CA ILE A 222 17.31 21.78 6.32
C ILE A 222 17.94 23.11 5.88
N LYS A 223 19.12 23.42 6.43
CA LYS A 223 19.84 24.68 6.15
C LYS A 223 20.87 24.52 5.03
N ASP A 224 21.31 23.30 4.79
CA ASP A 224 22.31 22.91 3.81
C ASP A 224 22.06 21.47 3.36
N THR A 225 22.87 21.02 2.40
CA THR A 225 22.83 19.67 1.85
C THR A 225 24.00 18.82 2.36
N SER A 226 24.52 19.10 3.56
CA SER A 226 25.53 18.24 4.15
C SER A 226 24.93 16.86 4.49
N PRO A 227 25.71 15.78 4.41
CA PRO A 227 25.23 14.43 4.72
C PRO A 227 24.61 14.32 6.11
N GLU A 228 25.17 15.03 7.10
CA GLU A 228 24.70 15.03 8.49
C GLU A 228 23.33 15.69 8.60
N THR A 229 23.15 16.86 7.98
CA THR A 229 21.87 17.58 7.94
C THR A 229 20.79 16.75 7.25
N ILE A 230 21.12 16.14 6.10
CA ILE A 230 20.19 15.29 5.36
C ILE A 230 19.81 14.06 6.18
N TYR A 231 20.78 13.36 6.76
CA TYR A 231 20.54 12.19 7.59
C TYR A 231 19.62 12.53 8.77
N GLY A 232 19.86 13.66 9.46
CA GLY A 232 18.99 14.12 10.55
C GLY A 232 17.54 14.34 10.12
N ALA A 233 17.32 14.96 8.96
CA ALA A 233 15.96 15.16 8.43
C ALA A 233 15.28 13.84 8.04
N LEU A 234 16.00 12.92 7.39
CA LEU A 234 15.48 11.59 7.05
C LEU A 234 15.20 10.75 8.31
N LYS A 235 16.01 10.92 9.36
CA LYS A 235 15.79 10.27 10.67
C LYS A 235 14.53 10.77 11.34
N CYS A 236 14.29 12.09 11.33
CA CYS A 236 13.04 12.66 11.83
C CYS A 236 11.82 12.11 11.07
N TYR A 237 11.92 11.95 9.74
CA TYR A 237 10.88 11.31 8.94
C TYR A 237 10.59 9.88 9.41
N GLU A 238 11.63 9.04 9.54
CA GLU A 238 11.50 7.66 10.01
C GLU A 238 10.84 7.62 11.40
N GLU A 239 11.36 8.39 12.36
CA GLU A 239 10.85 8.40 13.74
C GLU A 239 9.38 8.84 13.83
N THR A 240 8.98 9.79 12.98
CA THR A 240 7.59 10.30 12.95
C THR A 240 6.63 9.26 12.36
N ARG A 241 7.07 8.49 11.36
CA ARG A 241 6.19 7.65 10.53
C ARG A 241 6.20 6.19 10.90
N LYS A 242 7.34 5.65 11.35
CA LYS A 242 7.60 4.21 11.48
C LYS A 242 6.58 3.48 12.34
N GLN A 243 6.42 3.93 13.58
CA GLN A 243 5.48 3.30 14.51
C GLN A 243 4.05 3.29 13.97
N ARG A 244 3.60 4.41 13.41
CA ARG A 244 2.23 4.54 12.85
C ARG A 244 2.04 3.60 11.66
N ALA A 245 2.98 3.61 10.71
CA ALA A 245 2.87 2.79 9.52
C ALA A 245 2.83 1.30 9.86
N GLU A 246 3.74 0.85 10.71
CA GLU A 246 3.84 -0.55 11.15
C GLU A 246 2.60 -0.98 11.94
N THR A 247 2.07 -0.12 12.83
CA THR A 247 0.82 -0.38 13.56
C THR A 247 -0.35 -0.62 12.60
N LEU A 248 -0.46 0.20 11.56
CA LEU A 248 -1.54 0.08 10.58
C LEU A 248 -1.34 -1.11 9.63
N VAL A 249 -0.10 -1.47 9.29
CA VAL A 249 0.22 -2.71 8.55
C VAL A 249 -0.20 -3.94 9.36
N GLU A 250 0.17 -4.01 10.65
CA GLU A 250 -0.23 -5.12 11.51
C GLU A 250 -1.74 -5.13 11.75
N MET A 251 -2.38 -3.96 11.89
CA MET A 251 -3.83 -3.89 12.02
C MET A 251 -4.54 -4.44 10.78
N ALA A 252 -4.03 -4.15 9.57
CA ALA A 252 -4.56 -4.72 8.34
C ALA A 252 -4.35 -6.24 8.27
N ALA A 253 -3.17 -6.73 8.67
CA ALA A 253 -2.88 -8.15 8.74
C ALA A 253 -3.80 -8.88 9.72
N SER A 254 -3.98 -8.31 10.91
CA SER A 254 -4.89 -8.86 11.92
C SER A 254 -6.35 -8.83 11.46
N SER A 255 -6.81 -7.78 10.79
CA SER A 255 -8.17 -7.72 10.22
C SER A 255 -8.38 -8.81 9.17
N GLY A 256 -7.36 -9.07 8.33
CA GLY A 256 -7.38 -10.16 7.36
C GLY A 256 -7.57 -11.53 8.01
N ARG A 257 -6.83 -11.81 9.09
CA ARG A 257 -6.92 -13.06 9.86
C ARG A 257 -8.27 -13.22 10.56
N GLU A 258 -8.80 -12.15 11.15
CA GLU A 258 -10.06 -12.17 11.92
C GLU A 258 -11.30 -12.30 11.02
N LEU A 259 -11.25 -11.77 9.80
CA LEU A 259 -12.37 -11.83 8.85
C LEU A 259 -12.42 -13.10 8.00
N HIS A 260 -11.30 -13.79 7.82
CA HIS A 260 -11.19 -14.94 6.91
C HIS A 260 -10.73 -16.19 7.66
N LEU A 261 -11.46 -16.53 8.73
CA LEU A 261 -11.26 -17.73 9.51
C LEU A 261 -11.76 -18.97 8.75
N GLY A 262 -11.05 -20.09 8.89
CA GLY A 262 -11.54 -21.39 8.47
C GLY A 262 -12.66 -21.91 9.38
N GLU A 263 -13.19 -23.10 9.06
CA GLU A 263 -14.22 -23.74 9.87
C GLU A 263 -13.78 -23.95 11.33
N GLY A 264 -14.75 -23.86 12.25
CA GLY A 264 -14.57 -24.13 13.67
C GLY A 264 -14.95 -22.98 14.60
N ALA A 265 -14.70 -23.18 15.90
CA ALA A 265 -15.24 -22.34 16.97
C ALA A 265 -14.89 -20.85 16.86
N ALA A 266 -13.72 -20.52 16.30
CA ALA A 266 -13.31 -19.13 16.09
C ALA A 266 -14.21 -18.42 15.06
N LYS A 267 -14.57 -19.09 13.96
CA LYS A 267 -15.51 -18.58 12.97
C LYS A 267 -16.91 -18.44 13.58
N ASP A 268 -17.36 -19.45 14.34
CA ASP A 268 -18.68 -19.43 14.97
C ASP A 268 -18.82 -18.25 15.96
N GLU A 269 -17.80 -17.99 16.76
CA GLU A 269 -17.79 -16.85 17.69
C GLU A 269 -17.79 -15.50 16.94
N ARG A 270 -17.02 -15.39 15.85
CA ARG A 270 -17.00 -14.19 15.00
C ARG A 270 -18.38 -13.95 14.36
N ASP A 271 -19.01 -14.99 13.83
CA ASP A 271 -20.33 -14.90 13.20
C ASP A 271 -21.41 -14.53 14.23
N LEU A 272 -21.31 -15.05 15.45
CA LEU A 272 -22.15 -14.66 16.58
C LEU A 272 -21.98 -13.16 16.92
N GLN A 273 -20.76 -12.63 16.87
CA GLN A 273 -20.50 -11.21 17.09
C GLN A 273 -21.16 -10.34 16.00
N PHE A 274 -21.08 -10.74 14.72
CA PHE A 274 -21.80 -10.03 13.66
C PHE A 274 -23.33 -10.10 13.82
N ALA A 275 -23.87 -11.26 14.23
CA ALA A 275 -25.30 -11.41 14.49
C ALA A 275 -25.76 -10.50 15.64
N LYS A 276 -25.00 -10.44 16.74
CA LYS A 276 -25.25 -9.53 17.86
C LYS A 276 -25.19 -8.06 17.43
N LEU A 277 -24.17 -7.68 16.66
CA LEU A 277 -24.01 -6.33 16.14
C LEU A 277 -25.22 -5.92 15.28
N LYS A 278 -25.69 -6.81 14.40
CA LYS A 278 -26.89 -6.60 13.58
C LYS A 278 -28.13 -6.42 14.45
N ALA A 279 -28.35 -7.30 15.44
CA ALA A 279 -29.48 -7.23 16.36
C ALA A 279 -29.47 -5.93 17.18
N ALA A 280 -28.28 -5.47 17.58
CA ALA A 280 -28.08 -4.21 18.30
C ALA A 280 -28.08 -2.97 17.38
N ARG A 281 -28.44 -3.11 16.10
CA ARG A 281 -28.47 -2.03 15.09
C ARG A 281 -27.13 -1.28 14.99
N GLY A 282 -26.03 -2.04 14.98
CA GLY A 282 -24.67 -1.51 14.83
C GLY A 282 -24.05 -0.99 16.14
N LYS A 283 -24.68 -1.18 17.30
CA LYS A 283 -24.10 -0.79 18.60
C LYS A 283 -23.35 -1.98 19.21
N GLY A 284 -22.04 -1.83 19.44
CA GLY A 284 -21.21 -2.83 20.11
C GLY A 284 -19.88 -3.06 19.40
N ARG A 285 -19.18 -4.14 19.80
CA ARG A 285 -17.90 -4.54 19.18
C ARG A 285 -18.12 -4.87 17.70
N VAL A 286 -17.27 -4.33 16.85
CA VAL A 286 -17.24 -4.60 15.40
C VAL A 286 -16.04 -5.50 15.10
N PRO A 287 -16.23 -6.75 14.63
CA PRO A 287 -15.12 -7.62 14.27
C PRO A 287 -14.30 -7.08 13.08
N ASP A 288 -14.95 -6.36 12.17
CA ASP A 288 -14.29 -5.67 11.06
C ASP A 288 -13.65 -4.36 11.53
N LYS A 289 -12.32 -4.36 11.65
CA LYS A 289 -11.56 -3.18 12.07
C LYS A 289 -11.73 -1.99 11.12
N TRP A 290 -11.99 -2.22 9.84
CA TRP A 290 -12.25 -1.12 8.91
C TRP A 290 -13.56 -0.39 9.25
N ALA A 291 -14.55 -1.10 9.77
CA ALA A 291 -15.85 -0.57 10.17
C ALA A 291 -15.93 -0.11 11.64
N ASP A 292 -14.92 -0.41 12.45
CA ASP A 292 -14.84 0.00 13.85
C ASP A 292 -14.62 1.53 13.99
N GLN A 293 -15.46 2.21 14.78
CA GLN A 293 -15.45 3.66 14.88
C GLN A 293 -14.18 4.22 15.53
N ASP A 294 -13.63 3.53 16.52
CA ASP A 294 -12.44 4.02 17.23
C ASP A 294 -11.19 3.79 16.38
N VAL A 295 -11.16 2.68 15.62
CA VAL A 295 -10.16 2.48 14.57
C VAL A 295 -10.27 3.56 13.49
N GLN A 296 -11.47 3.88 13.02
CA GLN A 296 -11.68 4.94 12.02
C GLN A 296 -11.22 6.32 12.54
N LYS A 297 -11.52 6.67 13.80
CA LYS A 297 -11.03 7.92 14.41
C LYS A 297 -9.51 7.94 14.47
N LEU A 298 -8.88 6.84 14.90
CA LEU A 298 -7.41 6.73 14.97
C LEU A 298 -6.78 6.89 13.58
N ILE A 299 -7.37 6.27 12.55
CA ILE A 299 -6.84 6.30 11.20
C ILE A 299 -7.04 7.68 10.56
N TYR A 300 -8.28 8.16 10.51
CA TYR A 300 -8.66 9.35 9.73
C TYR A 300 -8.49 10.68 10.48
N GLY A 301 -8.42 10.65 11.81
CA GLY A 301 -8.26 11.85 12.65
C GLY A 301 -6.81 12.28 12.87
N THR A 302 -5.84 11.63 12.22
CA THR A 302 -4.42 11.92 12.44
C THR A 302 -3.92 13.05 11.55
N ASP A 303 -3.25 14.03 12.15
CA ASP A 303 -2.50 15.06 11.45
C ASP A 303 -0.99 14.73 11.44
N CYS A 304 -0.54 14.10 10.37
CA CYS A 304 0.87 13.70 10.22
C CYS A 304 1.82 14.90 10.07
N ILE A 305 1.34 16.05 9.59
CA ILE A 305 2.14 17.27 9.44
C ILE A 305 2.41 17.84 10.83
N ALA A 306 1.38 18.00 11.66
CA ALA A 306 1.54 18.48 13.04
C ALA A 306 2.45 17.56 13.87
N MET A 307 2.38 16.24 13.65
CA MET A 307 3.30 15.28 14.27
C MET A 307 4.77 15.54 13.87
N ALA A 308 5.03 15.76 12.59
CA ALA A 308 6.37 16.06 12.08
C ALA A 308 6.91 17.40 12.60
N GLU A 309 6.08 18.45 12.61
CA GLU A 309 6.45 19.76 13.15
C GLU A 309 6.81 19.67 14.64
N LYS A 310 6.03 18.90 15.42
CA LYS A 310 6.32 18.64 16.83
C LYS A 310 7.62 17.87 17.02
N ALA A 311 7.88 16.84 16.22
CA ALA A 311 9.12 16.06 16.30
C ALA A 311 10.36 16.93 16.05
N LEU A 312 10.30 17.80 15.04
CA LEU A 312 11.37 18.75 14.73
C LEU A 312 11.59 19.78 15.85
N ALA A 313 10.52 20.28 16.47
CA ALA A 313 10.63 21.21 17.58
C ALA A 313 11.36 20.59 18.79
N LEU A 314 11.09 19.32 19.09
CA LEU A 314 11.75 18.59 20.16
C LEU A 314 13.24 18.36 19.86
N GLN A 315 13.60 18.02 18.61
CA GLN A 315 15.01 17.84 18.22
C GLN A 315 15.82 19.14 18.38
N ASN A 316 15.24 20.31 18.10
CA ASN A 316 15.91 21.60 18.32
C ASN A 316 16.11 21.94 19.81
N HIS A 317 15.33 21.37 20.71
CA HIS A 317 15.47 21.59 22.16
C HIS A 317 16.52 20.69 22.81
N VAL A 318 16.77 19.48 22.26
CA VAL A 318 17.84 18.60 22.76
C VAL A 318 19.24 19.17 22.43
N VAL A 319 19.37 19.95 21.35
CA VAL A 319 20.65 20.60 20.98
C VAL A 319 20.93 21.88 21.78
N ALA A 320 19.92 22.46 22.44
CA ALA A 320 20.06 23.71 23.21
C ALA A 320 20.44 23.51 24.68
N VAL A 321 20.68 22.27 25.12
CA VAL A 321 21.14 21.95 26.49
C VAL A 321 22.51 21.27 26.41
N VAL A 322 23.53 22.06 26.05
CA VAL A 322 24.96 21.78 26.33
C VAL A 322 25.64 23.10 26.65
#